data_AF-A0A8H6FMT7-F1
#
_entry.id   AF-A0A8H6FMT7-F1
#
_cell.length_a   1.000
_cell.length_b   1.000
_cell.length_c   1.000
_cell.angle_alpha   90.00
_cell.angle_beta   90.00
_cell.angle_gamma   90.00
#
_symmetry.space_group_name_H-M   'P 1'
#
loop_
_entity.id
_entity.type
_entity.pdbx_description
1 polymer ?
#
loop_
_entity_poly.entity_id
_entity_poly.type
_entity_poly.pdbx_seq_one_letter_code
_entity_poly.pdbx_strand_id
1 'polypeptide(L)' 'MASKRLYPRSTIKKIVKAHSNRSLSKNADVLIFLDYTLFVQDLIQEASMHIKNGNRRRITADSIREVSEKSLMKFKC' A
#
# COMPACT_ATOMS: atom_id res chain seq x y z
N MET A 1 -20.80 -20.65 0.05
CA MET A 1 -19.58 -20.20 -0.65
C MET A 1 -18.85 -19.21 0.24
N ALA A 2 -17.54 -19.38 0.47
CA ALA A 2 -16.76 -18.43 1.25
C ALA A 2 -16.75 -17.09 0.50
N SER A 3 -17.45 -16.09 1.03
CA SER A 3 -17.40 -14.72 0.53
C SER A 3 -15.96 -14.24 0.65
N LYS A 4 -15.25 -14.21 -0.49
CA LYS A 4 -13.86 -13.80 -0.58
C LYS A 4 -13.82 -12.30 -0.28
N ARG A 5 -13.68 -11.96 1.00
CA ARG A 5 -13.62 -10.56 1.44
C ARG A 5 -12.48 -9.87 0.69
N LEU A 6 -12.75 -8.69 0.15
CA LEU A 6 -11.78 -7.92 -0.66
C LEU A 6 -10.45 -7.68 0.07
N TYR A 7 -10.45 -7.70 1.41
CA TYR A 7 -9.26 -7.45 2.20
C TYR A 7 -9.10 -8.44 3.37
N PRO A 8 -7.89 -8.98 3.59
CA PRO A 8 -7.63 -10.03 4.56
C PRO A 8 -7.46 -9.44 5.98
N ARG A 9 -8.59 -9.18 6.66
CA ARG A 9 -8.64 -8.58 8.01
C ARG A 9 -7.73 -9.28 9.05
N SER A 10 -7.69 -10.61 9.03
CA SER A 10 -6.86 -11.40 9.95
C SER A 10 -5.37 -11.14 9.74
N THR A 11 -4.93 -11.06 8.48
CA THR A 11 -3.54 -10.76 8.11
C THR A 11 -3.15 -9.36 8.56
N ILE A 12 -3.99 -8.36 8.30
CA ILE A 12 -3.72 -6.97 8.71
C ILE A 12 -3.54 -6.88 10.23
N LYS A 13 -4.45 -7.50 11.00
CA LYS A 13 -4.34 -7.54 12.46
C LYS A 13 -3.04 -8.21 12.93
N LYS A 14 -2.61 -9.30 12.29
CA LYS A 14 -1.35 -9.99 12.62
C LYS A 14 -0.13 -9.12 12.34
N ILE A 15 -0.07 -8.49 11.17
CA ILE A 15 1.01 -7.58 10.77
C ILE A 15 1.09 -6.42 11.77
N VAL A 16 -0.02 -5.73 12.01
CA VAL A 16 -0.03 -4.57 12.90
C VAL A 16 0.34 -4.97 14.33
N LYS A 17 -0.17 -6.09 14.86
CA LYS A 17 0.21 -6.58 16.19
C LYS A 17 1.71 -6.87 16.28
N ALA A 18 2.31 -7.50 15.26
CA ALA A 18 3.73 -7.84 15.23
C ALA A 18 4.64 -6.61 15.17
N HIS A 19 4.21 -5.54 14.52
CA HIS A 19 5.04 -4.33 14.33
C HIS A 19 4.74 -3.18 15.31
N SER A 20 3.60 -3.20 16.01
CA SER A 20 3.22 -2.15 16.97
C SER A 20 3.12 -2.63 18.42
N ASN A 21 3.12 -3.95 18.66
CA ASN A 21 2.79 -4.57 19.95
C ASN A 21 1.44 -4.10 20.54
N ARG A 22 0.51 -3.63 19.70
CA ARG A 22 -0.81 -3.15 20.10
C ARG A 22 -1.92 -3.95 19.41
N SER A 23 -3.01 -4.17 20.14
CA SER A 23 -4.25 -4.69 19.57
C SER A 23 -5.02 -3.59 18.85
N LEU A 24 -5.68 -3.93 17.75
CA LEU A 24 -6.55 -3.01 17.03
C LEU A 24 -7.96 -2.98 17.63
N SER A 25 -8.52 -1.78 17.74
CA SER A 25 -9.94 -1.59 18.06
C SER A 25 -10.84 -2.08 16.92
N LYS A 26 -12.15 -2.14 17.18
CA LYS A 26 -13.13 -2.57 16.17
C LYS A 26 -13.03 -1.68 14.93
N ASN A 27 -12.86 -2.30 13.77
CA ASN A 27 -12.80 -1.66 12.45
C ASN A 27 -11.58 -0.76 12.17
N ALA A 28 -10.64 -0.58 13.09
CA ALA A 28 -9.38 0.10 12.79
C ALA A 28 -8.61 -0.59 11.67
N ASP A 29 -8.70 -1.93 11.58
CA ASP A 29 -8.11 -2.72 10.50
C ASP A 29 -8.69 -2.41 9.11
N VAL A 30 -9.92 -1.90 9.04
CA VAL A 30 -10.53 -1.45 7.77
C VAL A 30 -9.92 -0.14 7.31
N LEU A 31 -9.72 0.80 8.23
CA LEU A 31 -9.11 2.10 7.93
C LEU A 31 -7.64 1.95 7.53
N ILE A 32 -6.90 1.06 8.21
CA ILE A 32 -5.52 0.73 7.83
C ILE A 32 -5.46 0.13 6.42
N PHE A 33 -6.44 -0.71 6.05
CA PHE A 33 -6.49 -1.24 4.69
C PHE A 33 -6.78 -0.17 3.64
N LEU A 34 -7.69 0.76 3.96
CA LEU A 34 -8.01 1.89 3.08
C LEU A 34 -6.77 2.75 2.87
N ASP A 35 -6.06 3.10 3.94
CA ASP A 35 -4.82 3.88 3.90
C ASP A 35 -3.72 3.19 3.06
N TYR A 36 -3.52 1.88 3.28
CA TYR A 36 -2.64 1.06 2.43
C TYR A 36 -3.06 1.08 0.96
N THR A 37 -4.36 1.02 0.67
CA THR A 37 -4.86 1.03 -0.72
C THR A 37 -4.61 2.38 -1.38
N LEU A 38 -4.81 3.49 -0.67
CA LEU A 38 -4.50 4.83 -1.15
C LEU A 38 -2.99 5.00 -1.40
N PHE A 39 -2.14 4.45 -0.53
CA PHE A 39 -0.70 4.40 -0.74
C PHE A 39 -0.33 3.63 -2.03
N VAL A 40 -0.91 2.45 -2.24
CA VAL A 40 -0.64 1.65 -3.46
C VAL A 40 -1.10 2.39 -4.73
N GLN A 41 -2.22 3.11 -4.67
CA GLN A 41 -2.70 3.93 -5.78
C GLN A 41 -1.74 5.07 -6.12
N ASP A 42 -1.29 5.85 -5.11
CA ASP A 42 -0.29 6.92 -5.32
C ASP A 42 1.02 6.35 -5.87
N LEU A 43 1.49 5.23 -5.32
CA LEU A 43 2.73 4.57 -5.76
C LEU A 43 2.67 4.17 -7.24
N ILE A 44 1.57 3.56 -7.68
CA ILE A 44 1.37 3.17 -9.08
C ILE A 44 1.22 4.38 -9.99
N GLN A 45 0.56 5.44 -9.51
CA GLN A 45 0.39 6.68 -10.27
C GLN A 45 1.73 7.39 -10.49
N GLU A 46 2.55 7.53 -9.45
CA GLU A 46 3.90 8.10 -9.52
C GLU A 46 4.81 7.27 -10.43
N ALA A 47 4.81 5.93 -10.29
CA ALA A 47 5.58 5.05 -11.18
C ALA A 47 5.15 5.20 -12.64
N SER A 48 3.84 5.33 -12.89
CA SER A 48 3.31 5.53 -14.24
C SER A 48 3.75 6.87 -14.84
N MET A 49 3.83 7.94 -14.04
CA MET A 49 4.39 9.22 -14.48
C MET A 49 5.88 9.11 -14.81
N HIS A 50 6.65 8.42 -13.97
CA HIS A 50 8.10 8.21 -14.19
C HIS A 50 8.38 7.47 -15.51
N ILE A 51 7.60 6.43 -15.78
CA ILE A 51 7.70 5.60 -16.99
C ILE A 51 7.35 6.37 -18.26
N LYS A 52 6.33 7.25 -18.20
CA LYS A 52 5.96 8.13 -19.33
C LYS A 52 7.10 9.06 -19.71
N ASN A 53 7.82 9.60 -18.73
CA ASN A 53 8.98 10.47 -18.98
C ASN A 53 10.17 9.68 -19.55
N GLY A 54 10.34 8.42 -19.16
CA GLY A 54 11.43 7.54 -19.58
C GLY A 54 11.18 6.71 -20.85
N ASN A 55 10.10 6.95 -21.60
CA ASN A 55 9.68 6.15 -22.77
C ASN A 55 9.52 4.64 -22.51
N ARG A 56 9.30 4.24 -21.25
CA ARG A 56 9.02 2.84 -20.91
C ARG A 56 7.50 2.58 -21.07
N ARG A 57 7.10 1.34 -21.40
CA ARG A 57 5.68 0.98 -21.61
C ARG A 57 5.07 0.14 -20.49
N ARG A 58 5.89 -0.38 -19.56
CA ARG A 58 5.47 -1.28 -18.48
C ARG A 58 6.03 -0.84 -17.15
N ILE A 59 5.23 -1.02 -16.10
CA ILE A 59 5.68 -0.90 -14.72
C ILE A 59 6.61 -2.08 -14.42
N THR A 60 7.80 -1.76 -13.98
CA THR A 60 8.87 -2.70 -13.61
C THR A 60 9.22 -2.53 -12.14
N ALA A 61 9.92 -3.52 -11.57
CA ALA A 61 10.40 -3.42 -10.18
C ALA A 61 11.27 -2.17 -9.97
N ASP A 62 12.10 -1.81 -10.94
CA ASP A 62 12.99 -0.66 -10.83
C ASP A 62 12.21 0.67 -10.82
N SER A 63 11.21 0.81 -11.69
CA SER A 63 10.36 2.02 -11.68
C SER A 63 9.59 2.19 -10.36
N ILE A 64 9.26 1.09 -9.66
CA ILE A 64 8.63 1.17 -8.35
C ILE A 64 9.65 1.58 -7.28
N ARG A 65 10.86 1.01 -7.30
CA ARG A 65 11.95 1.37 -6.37
C ARG A 65 12.29 2.85 -6.45
N GLU A 66 12.38 3.40 -7.67
CA GLU A 66 12.71 4.81 -7.92
C GLU A 66 11.68 5.77 -7.28
N VAL A 67 10.39 5.43 -7.32
CA VAL A 67 9.34 6.30 -6.75
C VAL A 67 8.98 5.96 -5.30
N SER A 68 9.47 4.83 -4.77
CA SER A 68 9.09 4.32 -3.45
C SER A 68 9.42 5.30 -2.33
N GLU A 69 10.61 5.90 -2.34
CA GLU A 69 11.01 6.86 -1.30
C GLU A 69 10.09 8.08 -1.29
N LYS A 70 9.83 8.65 -2.47
CA LYS A 70 8.95 9.82 -2.63
C LYS A 70 7.53 9.52 -2.15
N SER A 71 6.94 8.39 -2.57
CA SER A 71 5.60 8.01 -2.12
C SER A 71 5.57 7.71 -0.62
N LEU A 72 6.57 7.03 -0.07
CA LEU A 72 6.64 6.78 1.37
C LEU A 72 6.74 8.06 2.20
N MET A 73 7.47 9.09 1.72
CA MET A 73 7.56 10.37 2.43
C MET A 73 6.22 11.07 2.56
N LYS A 74 5.31 10.94 1.58
CA LYS A 74 3.96 11.53 1.66
C LYS A 74 3.08 10.84 2.71
N PHE A 75 3.32 9.56 2.97
CA PHE A 75 2.52 8.72 3.87
C PHE A 75 3.19 8.51 5.25
N LYS A 76 4.39 9.06 5.46
CA LYS A 76 4.96 9.18 6.80
C LYS A 76 4.23 10.32 7.52
N CYS A 77 3.65 10.02 8.68
CA CYS A 77 3.24 11.02 9.66
C CYS A 77 4.46 11.80 10.17
#